data_AF-A0A938SDJ8-F1
#
_entry.id   AF-A0A938SDJ8-F1
#
_cell.length_a   1.000
_cell.length_b   1.000
_cell.length_c   1.000
_cell.angle_alpha   90.00
_cell.angle_beta   90.00
_cell.angle_gamma   90.00
#
_symmetry.space_group_name_H-M   'P 1'
#
loop_
_entity.id
_entity.type
_entity.pdbx_description
1 polymer ?
#
loop_
_entity_poly.entity_id
_entity_poly.type
_entity_poly.pdbx_seq_one_letter_code
_entity_poly.pdbx_strand_id
1 'polypeptide(L)'
;RFLTQVARARSEVEAGLRLSDADVKAQAQGLVELPELRRQCFAELEKMLALKRRLDARPELRRFYLWAQLAALRPKSLAARHAGANPIPTPEFLAAAQQPPKSAGLVDVLVRPRLDLANDTGFVTIEASTSGRQRAQAGLFDASGALVAFAAQSAQAGVEDAPWRAAMLRVPSPRYWFPDCPYLYTVRIGIFQPDGKALDWREQPVAFRDIRIVESDVTAAMRHAWAWPVTDYTFVINGQPFFPLGTVCSPLPEQFGEQAADLFDELWLNFQRTYGRFATRLEGSLGRLFAERGLTFLAALGPNYKDIQHYASAASGLEEYRELARECKAVAGHPAVLTFEVGNEAELDIWGADLGRSYKNDLWQCFNEVTKVLREELAPSVPVSYTRAWGYKTVLPLPREDYSGVNQYTGRYSGRMSTMTAALGSLARATAYENKPFGVTEWNGPKYSWATNGVSGLEEEGSARYVHQYFENLMRTPMTVLSTEFVLNWVVTPTEDLTTLPLAEGMKRRDQWKWNLSLGTPWHPSIWPDLCLDLPARRAMRGFQSPLHPISTTPGALVIAASAAHKPAGERLRAALAALG
;
A
#
# COMPACT_ATOMS: atom_id res chain seq x y z
N ARG A 1 0.75 -22.88 24.48
CA ARG A 1 -0.32 -22.65 23.46
C ARG A 1 -0.14 -23.55 22.24
N PHE A 2 0.92 -23.39 21.42
CA PHE A 2 1.24 -24.37 20.35
C PHE A 2 1.42 -25.80 20.89
N LEU A 3 2.23 -25.96 21.95
CA LEU A 3 2.41 -27.24 22.65
C LEU A 3 1.10 -27.80 23.25
N THR A 4 0.22 -26.92 23.69
CA THR A 4 -1.11 -27.26 24.23
C THR A 4 -2.07 -27.75 23.15
N GLN A 5 -1.91 -27.28 21.90
CA GLN A 5 -2.65 -27.76 20.74
C GLN A 5 -2.13 -29.12 20.25
N VAL A 6 -0.81 -29.33 20.26
CA VAL A 6 -0.19 -30.62 19.87
C VAL A 6 -0.55 -31.74 20.87
N ALA A 7 -0.51 -31.46 22.18
CA ALA A 7 -0.91 -32.43 23.21
C ALA A 7 -2.41 -32.79 23.13
N ARG A 8 -3.28 -31.84 22.77
CA ARG A 8 -4.71 -32.10 22.52
C ARG A 8 -4.96 -32.92 21.26
N ALA A 9 -4.18 -32.70 20.19
CA ALA A 9 -4.27 -33.47 18.95
C ALA A 9 -3.79 -34.93 19.11
N ARG A 10 -2.98 -35.22 20.14
CA ARG A 10 -2.53 -36.57 20.50
C ARG A 10 -3.40 -37.25 21.58
N SER A 11 -4.53 -36.65 21.95
CA SER A 11 -5.48 -37.16 22.96
C SER A 11 -4.90 -37.32 24.37
N GLU A 12 -3.81 -36.61 24.70
CA GLU A 12 -3.13 -36.71 25.99
C GLU A 12 -3.77 -35.82 27.09
N VAL A 13 -4.77 -35.00 26.75
CA VAL A 13 -5.51 -34.16 27.71
C VAL A 13 -7.00 -34.14 27.35
N GLU A 14 -7.87 -34.55 28.28
CA GLU A 14 -9.32 -34.47 28.11
C GLU A 14 -9.80 -33.02 27.92
N ALA A 15 -10.63 -32.81 26.89
CA ALA A 15 -11.16 -31.51 26.54
C ALA A 15 -12.23 -31.07 27.55
N GLY A 16 -11.87 -30.15 28.46
CA GLY A 16 -12.86 -29.52 29.33
C GLY A 16 -12.31 -28.67 30.48
N LEU A 17 -11.06 -28.88 30.89
CA LEU A 17 -10.51 -28.17 32.03
C LEU A 17 -9.85 -26.84 31.63
N ARG A 18 -10.35 -25.73 32.21
CA ARG A 18 -9.62 -24.46 32.29
C ARG A 18 -8.41 -24.68 33.19
N LEU A 19 -7.26 -25.00 32.60
CA LEU A 19 -5.99 -25.09 33.33
C LEU A 19 -5.57 -23.71 33.81
N SER A 20 -5.08 -23.61 35.05
CA SER A 20 -4.50 -22.37 35.56
C SER A 20 -3.15 -22.08 34.88
N ASP A 21 -2.70 -20.82 34.89
CA ASP A 21 -1.39 -20.46 34.34
C ASP A 21 -0.23 -21.21 35.03
N ALA A 22 -0.42 -21.64 36.29
CA ALA A 22 0.53 -22.46 37.02
C ALA A 22 0.60 -23.90 36.47
N ASP A 23 -0.53 -24.50 36.12
CA ASP A 23 -0.61 -25.86 35.56
C ASP A 23 -0.01 -25.90 34.14
N VAL A 24 -0.26 -24.85 33.34
CA VAL A 24 0.33 -24.70 32.00
C VAL A 24 1.86 -24.56 32.09
N LYS A 25 2.36 -23.85 33.10
CA LYS A 25 3.80 -23.66 33.32
C LYS A 25 4.48 -24.95 33.79
N ALA A 26 3.84 -25.70 34.68
CA ALA A 26 4.32 -27.00 35.14
C ALA A 26 4.36 -28.05 34.01
N GLN A 27 3.32 -28.10 33.16
CA GLN A 27 3.30 -28.98 31.99
C GLN A 27 4.33 -28.59 30.94
N ALA A 28 4.56 -27.29 30.72
CA ALA A 28 5.59 -26.81 29.79
C ALA A 28 7.02 -27.14 30.26
N GLN A 29 7.24 -27.24 31.57
CA GLN A 29 8.54 -27.62 32.15
C GLN A 29 8.79 -29.14 32.11
N GLY A 30 7.75 -29.96 31.97
CA GLY A 30 7.87 -31.42 31.82
C GLY A 30 8.07 -31.93 30.38
N LEU A 31 7.98 -31.05 29.37
CA LEU A 31 8.15 -31.44 27.97
C LEU A 31 9.63 -31.52 27.59
N VAL A 32 10.17 -32.74 27.66
CA VAL A 32 11.57 -33.10 27.32
C VAL A 32 11.95 -32.77 25.85
N GLU A 33 10.97 -32.52 24.97
CA GLU A 33 11.17 -32.31 23.51
C GLU A 33 11.27 -30.84 23.05
N LEU A 34 11.22 -29.86 23.96
CA LEU A 34 11.28 -28.42 23.63
C LEU A 34 12.49 -28.00 22.76
N PRO A 35 13.71 -28.55 22.98
CA PRO A 35 14.86 -28.32 22.10
C PRO A 35 14.72 -28.92 20.70
N GLU A 36 14.04 -30.07 20.57
CA GLU A 36 13.84 -30.77 19.30
C GLU A 36 12.82 -30.04 18.41
N LEU A 37 11.72 -29.59 18.99
CA LEU A 37 10.73 -28.73 18.33
C LEU A 37 11.33 -27.39 17.87
N ARG A 38 12.21 -26.79 18.67
CA ARG A 38 12.93 -25.57 18.28
C ARG A 38 13.86 -25.83 17.08
N ARG A 39 14.56 -26.97 17.07
CA ARG A 39 15.36 -27.42 15.92
C ARG A 39 14.52 -27.63 14.66
N GLN A 40 13.36 -28.27 14.79
CA GLN A 40 12.45 -28.53 13.66
C GLN A 40 11.90 -27.23 13.07
N CYS A 41 11.51 -26.24 13.89
CA CYS A 41 11.10 -24.92 13.38
C CYS A 41 12.20 -24.18 12.62
N PHE A 42 13.46 -24.26 13.08
CA PHE A 42 14.57 -23.65 12.36
C PHE A 42 14.92 -24.40 11.06
N ALA A 43 14.80 -25.74 11.04
CA ALA A 43 14.97 -26.53 9.82
C ALA A 43 13.90 -26.21 8.76
N GLU A 44 12.64 -26.01 9.17
CA GLU A 44 11.57 -25.58 8.27
C GLU A 44 11.79 -24.16 7.74
N LEU A 45 12.23 -23.23 8.59
CA LEU A 45 12.63 -21.88 8.16
C LEU A 45 13.76 -21.92 7.13
N GLU A 46 14.76 -22.79 7.28
CA GLU A 46 15.83 -22.95 6.30
C GLU A 46 15.34 -23.48 4.95
N LYS A 47 14.41 -24.43 4.94
CA LYS A 47 13.78 -24.96 3.71
C LYS A 47 12.99 -23.87 2.98
N MET A 48 12.24 -23.05 3.72
CA MET A 48 11.51 -21.91 3.18
C MET A 48 12.44 -20.85 2.58
N LEU A 49 13.52 -20.53 3.28
CA LEU A 49 14.54 -19.60 2.77
C LEU A 49 15.26 -20.17 1.54
N ALA A 50 15.38 -21.49 1.40
CA ALA A 50 15.92 -22.12 0.20
C ALA A 50 14.95 -22.06 -0.99
N LEU A 51 13.64 -22.23 -0.77
CA LEU A 51 12.62 -22.02 -1.82
C LEU A 51 12.61 -20.56 -2.28
N LYS A 52 12.61 -19.62 -1.34
CA LYS A 52 12.68 -18.19 -1.66
C LYS A 52 13.91 -17.90 -2.51
N ARG A 53 15.10 -18.36 -2.09
CA ARG A 53 16.35 -18.20 -2.86
C ARG A 53 16.26 -18.77 -4.28
N ARG A 54 15.54 -19.89 -4.48
CA ARG A 54 15.32 -20.49 -5.81
C ARG A 54 14.35 -19.70 -6.68
N LEU A 55 13.33 -19.09 -6.09
CA LEU A 55 12.37 -18.21 -6.79
C LEU A 55 12.97 -16.83 -7.07
N ASP A 56 13.75 -16.27 -6.14
CA ASP A 56 14.49 -15.01 -6.32
C ASP A 56 15.55 -15.16 -7.43
N ALA A 57 16.20 -16.31 -7.55
CA ALA A 57 17.14 -16.61 -8.63
C ALA A 57 16.46 -16.82 -10.01
N ARG A 58 15.12 -16.81 -10.07
CA ARG A 58 14.30 -17.06 -11.27
C ARG A 58 13.09 -16.11 -11.29
N PRO A 59 13.30 -14.80 -11.46
CA PRO A 59 12.25 -13.78 -11.40
C PRO A 59 11.08 -14.05 -12.36
N GLU A 60 11.32 -14.71 -13.49
CA GLU A 60 10.30 -15.19 -14.42
C GLU A 60 9.36 -16.25 -13.83
N LEU A 61 9.87 -17.13 -12.96
CA LEU A 61 9.13 -18.21 -12.32
C LEU A 61 8.31 -17.70 -11.14
N ARG A 62 8.86 -16.71 -10.42
CA ARG A 62 8.14 -15.92 -9.40
C ARG A 62 7.01 -15.10 -10.01
N ARG A 63 7.27 -14.36 -11.09
CA ARG A 63 6.23 -13.65 -11.86
C ARG A 63 5.17 -14.61 -12.40
N PHE A 64 5.58 -15.78 -12.92
CA PHE A 64 4.64 -16.78 -13.40
C PHE A 64 3.72 -17.32 -12.29
N TYR A 65 4.27 -17.61 -11.10
CA TYR A 65 3.50 -18.06 -9.94
C TYR A 65 2.42 -17.03 -9.55
N LEU A 66 2.80 -15.76 -9.46
CA LEU A 66 1.88 -14.67 -9.15
C LEU A 66 0.84 -14.47 -10.27
N TRP A 67 1.28 -14.51 -11.54
CA TRP A 67 0.40 -14.37 -12.70
C TRP A 67 -0.62 -15.50 -12.84
N ALA A 68 -0.26 -16.73 -12.46
CA ALA A 68 -1.14 -17.89 -12.49
C ALA A 68 -2.30 -17.78 -11.47
N GLN A 69 -2.06 -17.15 -10.31
CA GLN A 69 -3.11 -16.83 -9.34
C GLN A 69 -4.13 -15.84 -9.94
N LEU A 70 -3.65 -14.85 -10.70
CA LEU A 70 -4.48 -13.83 -11.34
C LEU A 70 -5.22 -14.33 -12.59
N ALA A 71 -4.63 -15.26 -13.35
CA ALA A 71 -5.19 -15.78 -14.60
C ALA A 71 -6.45 -16.65 -14.40
N ALA A 72 -6.62 -17.26 -13.23
CA ALA A 72 -7.78 -18.08 -12.88
C ALA A 72 -9.08 -17.25 -12.72
N LEU A 73 -8.96 -15.92 -12.60
CA LEU A 73 -10.07 -15.00 -12.29
C LEU A 73 -10.43 -14.06 -13.44
N ARG A 74 -9.82 -14.23 -14.62
CA ARG A 74 -10.26 -13.52 -15.83
C ARG A 74 -11.63 -14.06 -16.23
N PRO A 75 -12.64 -13.20 -16.49
CA PRO A 75 -13.89 -13.66 -17.07
C PRO A 75 -13.58 -14.45 -18.35
N LYS A 76 -14.03 -15.71 -18.38
CA LYS A 76 -14.01 -16.49 -19.61
C LYS A 76 -15.05 -15.85 -20.54
N SER A 77 -14.56 -15.16 -21.56
CA SER A 77 -15.31 -14.68 -22.73
C SER A 77 -16.49 -13.72 -22.47
N LEU A 78 -16.25 -12.43 -22.74
CA LEU A 78 -17.22 -11.56 -23.39
C LEU A 78 -16.56 -10.67 -24.45
N ALA A 79 -15.50 -11.20 -25.10
CA ALA A 79 -15.01 -10.63 -26.35
C ALA A 79 -15.98 -11.01 -27.48
N ALA A 80 -17.04 -10.22 -27.65
CA ALA A 80 -17.77 -9.99 -28.90
C ALA A 80 -19.19 -9.50 -28.59
N ARG A 81 -19.35 -8.22 -28.32
CA ARG A 81 -20.55 -7.40 -28.57
C ARG A 81 -20.32 -6.07 -27.88
N HIS A 82 -19.88 -5.07 -28.64
CA HIS A 82 -20.01 -3.62 -28.43
C HIS A 82 -18.81 -2.91 -29.08
N ALA A 83 -18.71 -3.05 -30.40
CA ALA A 83 -18.06 -2.04 -31.22
C ALA A 83 -18.98 -0.80 -31.25
N GLY A 84 -19.00 -0.04 -30.16
CA GLY A 84 -19.34 1.37 -30.27
C GLY A 84 -18.22 2.01 -31.08
N ALA A 85 -18.54 2.57 -32.24
CA ALA A 85 -17.55 3.06 -33.19
C ALA A 85 -16.70 4.16 -32.55
N ASN A 86 -15.50 3.80 -32.08
CA ASN A 86 -14.47 4.80 -31.84
C ASN A 86 -14.25 5.52 -33.19
N PRO A 87 -14.28 6.86 -33.23
CA PRO A 87 -14.00 7.59 -34.45
C PRO A 87 -12.64 7.19 -35.02
N ILE A 88 -12.51 7.21 -36.35
CA ILE A 88 -11.26 6.90 -37.04
C ILE A 88 -10.26 8.03 -36.73
N PRO A 89 -9.04 7.71 -36.24
CA PRO A 89 -8.02 8.73 -36.00
C PRO A 89 -7.66 9.45 -37.30
N THR A 90 -7.39 10.75 -37.22
CA THR A 90 -6.95 11.49 -38.39
C THR A 90 -5.48 11.17 -38.70
N PRO A 91 -5.03 11.19 -39.97
CA PRO A 91 -3.64 10.95 -40.33
C PRO A 91 -2.67 11.89 -39.59
N GLU A 92 -3.10 13.12 -39.33
CA GLU A 92 -2.29 14.13 -38.69
C GLU A 92 -2.14 13.88 -37.18
N PHE A 93 -3.16 13.31 -36.53
CA PHE A 93 -3.04 12.81 -35.17
C PHE A 93 -1.98 11.71 -35.07
N LEU A 94 -2.03 10.74 -35.98
CA LEU A 94 -1.07 9.62 -35.99
C LEU A 94 0.37 10.11 -36.26
N ALA A 95 0.53 11.06 -37.17
CA ALA A 95 1.83 11.66 -37.47
C ALA A 95 2.37 12.47 -36.27
N ALA A 96 1.52 13.25 -35.60
CA ALA A 96 1.90 14.01 -34.41
C ALA A 96 2.23 13.10 -33.22
N ALA A 97 1.48 12.01 -33.03
CA ALA A 97 1.71 11.05 -31.96
C ALA A 97 3.06 10.31 -32.07
N GLN A 98 3.74 10.36 -33.22
CA GLN A 98 5.09 9.81 -33.39
C GLN A 98 6.21 10.81 -33.07
N GLN A 99 5.89 12.10 -32.92
CA GLN A 99 6.85 13.14 -32.58
C GLN A 99 6.93 13.30 -31.05
N PRO A 100 8.02 13.85 -30.48
CA PRO A 100 8.10 14.12 -29.04
C PRO A 100 7.15 15.25 -28.58
N PRO A 101 6.78 15.29 -27.28
CA PRO A 101 5.83 16.25 -26.74
C PRO A 101 6.34 17.68 -26.86
N LYS A 102 5.42 18.59 -27.17
CA LYS A 102 5.60 20.05 -27.09
C LYS A 102 4.64 20.54 -26.00
N SER A 103 5.09 21.52 -25.21
CA SER A 103 4.33 22.08 -24.09
C SER A 103 4.25 23.60 -24.22
N ALA A 104 3.13 24.14 -24.71
CA ALA A 104 2.89 25.58 -24.80
C ALA A 104 1.39 26.00 -24.81
N GLY A 105 0.43 25.10 -25.04
CA GLY A 105 -0.97 25.48 -25.36
C GLY A 105 -2.09 24.78 -24.57
N LEU A 106 -1.89 23.56 -24.08
CA LEU A 106 -2.83 22.85 -23.21
C LEU A 106 -2.71 23.34 -21.77
N VAL A 107 -3.83 23.78 -21.19
CA VAL A 107 -3.95 24.23 -19.81
C VAL A 107 -4.89 23.27 -19.06
N ASP A 108 -4.54 22.91 -17.82
CA ASP A 108 -5.36 22.09 -16.91
C ASP A 108 -5.91 20.79 -17.52
N VAL A 109 -5.02 19.86 -17.88
CA VAL A 109 -5.42 18.54 -18.40
C VAL A 109 -5.63 17.57 -17.24
N LEU A 110 -6.85 17.05 -17.12
CA LEU A 110 -7.22 16.01 -16.15
C LEU A 110 -7.60 14.73 -16.88
N VAL A 111 -6.98 13.62 -16.47
CA VAL A 111 -7.22 12.28 -17.02
C VAL A 111 -7.75 11.38 -15.92
N ARG A 112 -8.96 10.86 -16.10
CA ARG A 112 -9.64 10.00 -15.12
C ARG A 112 -9.95 8.64 -15.74
N PRO A 113 -9.12 7.61 -15.50
CA PRO A 113 -9.49 6.25 -15.83
C PRO A 113 -10.57 5.71 -14.88
N ARG A 114 -11.46 4.89 -15.43
CA ARG A 114 -12.46 4.12 -14.70
C ARG A 114 -12.58 2.73 -15.32
N LEU A 115 -12.69 1.72 -14.47
CA LEU A 115 -13.00 0.35 -14.89
C LEU A 115 -14.44 0.01 -14.48
N ASP A 116 -15.25 -0.41 -15.44
CA ASP A 116 -16.54 -1.05 -15.18
C ASP A 116 -16.34 -2.57 -15.23
N LEU A 117 -16.14 -3.17 -14.06
CA LEU A 117 -15.90 -4.60 -13.92
C LEU A 117 -17.09 -5.46 -14.39
N ALA A 118 -18.33 -4.97 -14.21
CA ALA A 118 -19.52 -5.73 -14.55
C ALA A 118 -19.66 -5.89 -16.07
N ASN A 119 -19.25 -4.87 -16.82
CA ASN A 119 -19.32 -4.83 -18.28
C ASN A 119 -17.96 -5.05 -18.98
N ASP A 120 -16.91 -5.39 -18.22
CA ASP A 120 -15.53 -5.55 -18.74
C ASP A 120 -15.12 -4.41 -19.68
N THR A 121 -15.35 -3.16 -19.25
CA THR A 121 -15.14 -1.98 -20.09
C THR A 121 -14.35 -0.91 -19.35
N GLY A 122 -13.29 -0.42 -19.98
CA GLY A 122 -12.49 0.71 -19.51
C GLY A 122 -12.98 2.03 -20.12
N PHE A 123 -12.97 3.08 -19.32
CA PHE A 123 -13.26 4.45 -19.74
C PHE A 123 -12.12 5.37 -19.32
N VAL A 124 -11.70 6.28 -20.20
CA VAL A 124 -10.81 7.38 -19.85
C VAL A 124 -11.56 8.67 -20.14
N THR A 125 -11.93 9.39 -19.08
CA THR A 125 -12.51 10.73 -19.20
C THR A 125 -11.39 11.74 -19.20
N ILE A 126 -11.45 12.69 -20.12
CA ILE A 126 -10.44 13.73 -20.28
C ILE A 126 -11.12 15.08 -20.24
N GLU A 127 -10.68 15.91 -19.30
CA GLU A 127 -11.07 17.32 -19.18
C GLU A 127 -9.84 18.15 -19.48
N ALA A 128 -9.93 19.12 -20.40
CA ALA A 128 -8.86 20.08 -20.62
C ALA A 128 -9.41 21.46 -20.96
N SER A 129 -8.56 22.46 -20.80
CA SER A 129 -8.82 23.83 -21.26
C SER A 129 -7.84 24.20 -22.37
N THR A 130 -8.34 24.90 -23.39
CA THR A 130 -7.55 25.33 -24.54
C THR A 130 -7.64 26.85 -24.68
N SER A 131 -6.53 27.53 -24.94
CA SER A 131 -6.52 28.97 -25.24
C SER A 131 -6.82 29.21 -26.73
N GLY A 132 -8.10 29.16 -27.11
CA GLY A 132 -8.57 29.55 -28.45
C GLY A 132 -9.48 28.56 -29.17
N ARG A 133 -9.68 28.77 -30.49
CA ARG A 133 -10.63 28.02 -31.35
C ARG A 133 -10.05 26.74 -31.96
N GLN A 134 -9.13 26.07 -31.28
CA GLN A 134 -8.43 24.92 -31.84
C GLN A 134 -9.19 23.60 -31.66
N ARG A 135 -8.82 22.55 -32.40
CA ARG A 135 -9.42 21.21 -32.26
C ARG A 135 -8.66 20.41 -31.22
N ALA A 136 -9.35 19.90 -30.20
CA ALA A 136 -8.77 18.97 -29.23
C ALA A 136 -9.00 17.53 -29.69
N GLN A 137 -7.94 16.71 -29.64
CA GLN A 137 -7.99 15.29 -29.95
C GLN A 137 -7.26 14.50 -28.86
N ALA A 138 -7.72 13.29 -28.60
CA ALA A 138 -7.03 12.36 -27.74
C ALA A 138 -7.07 10.93 -28.26
N GLY A 139 -5.97 10.22 -28.07
CA GLY A 139 -5.84 8.80 -28.38
C GLY A 139 -5.29 8.04 -27.18
N LEU A 140 -5.79 6.83 -26.97
CA LEU A 140 -5.27 5.90 -25.99
C LEU A 140 -4.49 4.81 -26.71
N PHE A 141 -3.27 4.58 -26.26
CA PHE A 141 -2.34 3.62 -26.83
C PHE A 141 -2.08 2.51 -25.82
N ASP A 142 -1.98 1.28 -26.30
CA ASP A 142 -1.59 0.15 -25.47
C ASP A 142 -0.06 0.06 -25.29
N ALA A 143 0.41 -0.93 -24.53
CA ALA A 143 1.85 -1.11 -24.25
C ALA A 143 2.69 -1.42 -25.50
N SER A 144 2.08 -1.82 -26.63
CA SER A 144 2.78 -1.99 -27.91
C SER A 144 2.88 -0.70 -28.72
N GLY A 145 2.24 0.37 -28.26
CA GLY A 145 2.08 1.63 -28.98
C GLY A 145 0.92 1.61 -30.00
N ALA A 146 0.06 0.59 -29.97
CA ALA A 146 -1.10 0.52 -30.85
C ALA A 146 -2.25 1.39 -30.30
N LEU A 147 -2.90 2.16 -31.17
CA LEU A 147 -4.06 2.96 -30.81
C LEU A 147 -5.28 2.05 -30.57
N VAL A 148 -5.85 2.12 -29.37
CA VAL A 148 -7.00 1.31 -28.94
C VAL A 148 -8.29 2.11 -28.78
N ALA A 149 -8.20 3.43 -28.59
CA ALA A 149 -9.36 4.32 -28.54
C ALA A 149 -8.98 5.74 -28.99
N PHE A 150 -9.93 6.46 -29.56
CA PHE A 150 -9.73 7.82 -30.07
C PHE A 150 -10.98 8.66 -29.83
N ALA A 151 -10.79 9.95 -29.56
CA ALA A 151 -11.85 10.95 -29.49
C ALA A 151 -11.34 12.26 -30.06
N ALA A 152 -12.22 12.97 -30.77
CA ALA A 152 -11.96 14.31 -31.28
C ALA A 152 -13.16 15.19 -30.99
N GLN A 153 -12.91 16.44 -30.58
CA GLN A 153 -13.95 17.45 -30.45
C GLN A 153 -13.57 18.66 -31.30
N SER A 154 -14.47 19.00 -32.22
CA SER A 154 -14.41 20.28 -32.91
C SER A 154 -14.91 21.37 -31.97
N ALA A 155 -14.17 22.48 -31.85
CA ALA A 155 -14.65 23.68 -31.18
C ALA A 155 -16.04 24.07 -31.73
N GLN A 156 -17.04 24.25 -30.86
CA GLN A 156 -18.31 24.81 -31.28
C GLN A 156 -18.07 26.25 -31.74
N ALA A 157 -18.43 26.56 -32.99
CA ALA A 157 -18.28 27.90 -33.53
C ALA A 157 -19.12 28.89 -32.70
N GLY A 158 -18.48 29.91 -32.13
CA GLY A 158 -19.15 31.02 -31.45
C GLY A 158 -19.07 31.05 -29.92
N VAL A 159 -18.40 30.08 -29.28
CA VAL A 159 -18.12 30.14 -27.83
C VAL A 159 -16.61 30.25 -27.63
N GLU A 160 -16.13 31.49 -27.45
CA GLU A 160 -14.81 31.72 -26.88
C GLU A 160 -14.83 31.19 -25.43
N ASP A 161 -13.79 30.46 -25.04
CA ASP A 161 -13.61 29.86 -23.71
C ASP A 161 -14.55 28.70 -23.30
N ALA A 162 -15.15 27.97 -24.24
CA ALA A 162 -15.81 26.71 -23.90
C ALA A 162 -14.76 25.65 -23.50
N PRO A 163 -14.66 25.23 -22.22
CA PRO A 163 -13.74 24.17 -21.82
C PRO A 163 -14.03 22.89 -22.62
N TRP A 164 -12.98 22.15 -22.98
CA TRP A 164 -13.10 20.81 -23.53
C TRP A 164 -13.60 19.89 -22.43
N ARG A 165 -14.93 19.91 -22.24
CA ARG A 165 -15.62 19.13 -21.23
C ARG A 165 -15.84 17.73 -21.77
N ALA A 166 -14.97 16.83 -21.31
CA ALA A 166 -15.15 15.39 -21.31
C ALA A 166 -15.15 14.72 -22.69
N ALA A 167 -13.96 14.58 -23.30
CA ALA A 167 -13.78 13.45 -24.21
C ALA A 167 -13.75 12.15 -23.40
N MET A 168 -14.44 11.13 -23.90
CA MET A 168 -14.48 9.81 -23.28
C MET A 168 -13.92 8.79 -24.25
N LEU A 169 -12.79 8.18 -23.89
CA LEU A 169 -12.20 7.07 -24.62
C LEU A 169 -12.71 5.76 -24.03
N ARG A 170 -13.28 4.88 -24.87
CA ARG A 170 -13.81 3.58 -24.45
C ARG A 170 -12.94 2.44 -24.96
N VAL A 171 -12.58 1.52 -24.06
CA VAL A 171 -11.83 0.30 -24.37
C VAL A 171 -12.64 -0.92 -23.91
N PRO A 172 -13.26 -1.66 -24.83
CA PRO A 172 -13.86 -2.97 -24.53
C PRO A 172 -12.77 -3.97 -24.12
N SER A 173 -13.02 -4.76 -23.08
CA SER A 173 -12.11 -5.78 -22.55
C SER A 173 -10.68 -5.26 -22.36
N PRO A 174 -10.48 -4.19 -21.57
CA PRO A 174 -9.15 -3.65 -21.36
C PRO A 174 -8.29 -4.65 -20.58
N ARG A 175 -6.97 -4.55 -20.75
CA ARG A 175 -6.04 -5.21 -19.83
C ARG A 175 -5.99 -4.42 -18.53
N TYR A 176 -6.23 -5.10 -17.42
CA TYR A 176 -6.27 -4.46 -16.11
C TYR A 176 -4.86 -4.24 -15.58
N TRP A 177 -4.70 -3.19 -14.79
CA TRP A 177 -3.55 -3.01 -13.94
C TRP A 177 -3.79 -3.70 -12.60
N PHE A 178 -2.81 -4.45 -12.12
CA PHE A 178 -2.78 -5.05 -10.79
C PHE A 178 -1.33 -5.03 -10.27
N PRO A 179 -1.06 -4.90 -8.96
CA PRO A 179 0.30 -4.79 -8.44
C PRO A 179 1.27 -5.88 -8.95
N ASP A 180 0.86 -7.14 -8.96
CA ASP A 180 1.72 -8.23 -9.46
C ASP A 180 1.73 -8.39 -11.00
N CYS A 181 0.86 -7.67 -11.70
CA CYS A 181 0.73 -7.71 -13.16
C CYS A 181 0.36 -6.31 -13.69
N PRO A 182 1.27 -5.33 -13.58
CA PRO A 182 0.98 -3.98 -14.01
C PRO A 182 0.78 -3.95 -15.53
N TYR A 183 -0.28 -3.26 -15.97
CA TYR A 183 -0.50 -2.96 -17.38
C TYR A 183 -0.83 -1.49 -17.53
N LEU A 184 0.00 -0.77 -18.27
CA LEU A 184 -0.16 0.65 -18.52
C LEU A 184 -0.55 0.88 -19.98
N TYR A 185 -1.53 1.75 -20.15
CA TYR A 185 -1.83 2.44 -21.39
C TYR A 185 -1.18 3.82 -21.33
N THR A 186 -1.12 4.45 -22.50
CA THR A 186 -0.64 5.81 -22.65
C THR A 186 -1.73 6.63 -23.31
N VAL A 187 -2.22 7.67 -22.63
CA VAL A 187 -3.09 8.65 -23.28
C VAL A 187 -2.24 9.77 -23.85
N ARG A 188 -2.52 10.13 -25.11
CA ARG A 188 -1.94 11.31 -25.76
C ARG A 188 -3.06 12.27 -26.08
N ILE A 189 -2.91 13.51 -25.63
CA ILE A 189 -3.92 14.56 -25.71
C ILE A 189 -3.28 15.73 -26.41
N GLY A 190 -3.87 16.22 -27.49
CA GLY A 190 -3.27 17.29 -28.29
C GLY A 190 -4.27 18.29 -28.80
N ILE A 191 -3.75 19.48 -29.10
CA ILE A 191 -4.44 20.55 -29.80
C ILE A 191 -3.88 20.62 -31.21
N PHE A 192 -4.79 20.66 -32.19
CA PHE A 192 -4.48 20.63 -33.60
C PHE A 192 -5.04 21.87 -34.31
N GLN A 193 -4.25 22.43 -35.22
CA GLN A 193 -4.71 23.43 -36.18
C GLN A 193 -5.75 22.83 -37.12
N PRO A 194 -6.57 23.66 -37.81
CA PRO A 194 -7.51 23.19 -38.82
C PRO A 194 -6.86 22.41 -39.97
N ASP A 195 -5.59 22.70 -40.28
CA ASP A 195 -4.76 21.98 -41.26
C ASP A 195 -4.17 20.66 -40.71
N GLY A 196 -4.52 20.31 -39.47
CA GLY A 196 -4.10 19.10 -38.78
C GLY A 196 -2.71 19.16 -38.14
N LYS A 197 -1.98 20.27 -38.22
CA LYS A 197 -0.70 20.39 -37.52
C LYS A 197 -0.90 20.44 -36.00
N ALA A 198 -0.21 19.57 -35.27
CA ALA A 198 -0.21 19.62 -33.80
C ALA A 198 0.47 20.91 -33.32
N LEU A 199 -0.25 21.68 -32.51
CA LEU A 199 0.27 22.85 -31.82
C LEU A 199 0.93 22.45 -30.51
N ASP A 200 0.27 21.54 -29.79
CA ASP A 200 0.65 21.12 -28.46
C ASP A 200 0.12 19.73 -28.18
N TRP A 201 0.85 18.91 -27.40
CA TRP A 201 0.31 17.66 -26.94
C TRP A 201 1.03 17.12 -25.70
N ARG A 202 0.30 16.42 -24.83
CA ARG A 202 0.78 15.81 -23.59
C ARG A 202 0.59 14.31 -23.59
N GLU A 203 1.45 13.63 -22.85
CA GLU A 203 1.37 12.20 -22.60
C GLU A 203 1.16 11.91 -21.12
N GLN A 204 0.26 11.00 -20.78
CA GLN A 204 0.06 10.54 -19.41
C GLN A 204 -0.14 9.01 -19.36
N PRO A 205 0.51 8.29 -18.43
CA PRO A 205 0.23 6.88 -18.21
C PRO A 205 -1.16 6.69 -17.59
N VAL A 206 -1.87 5.67 -18.05
CA VAL A 206 -3.23 5.35 -17.65
C VAL A 206 -3.33 3.86 -17.29
N ALA A 207 -4.06 3.56 -16.23
CA ALA A 207 -4.33 2.19 -15.80
C ALA A 207 -5.83 1.98 -15.59
N PHE A 208 -6.37 0.89 -16.11
CA PHE A 208 -7.72 0.46 -15.76
C PHE A 208 -7.65 -0.42 -14.52
N ARG A 209 -8.17 0.12 -13.41
CA ARG A 209 -8.28 -0.58 -12.14
C ARG A 209 -9.48 -0.08 -11.34
N ASP A 210 -10.05 -0.95 -10.54
CA ASP A 210 -11.06 -0.63 -9.52
C ASP A 210 -10.45 -0.96 -8.16
N ILE A 211 -10.38 0.02 -7.24
CA ILE A 211 -9.86 -0.20 -5.89
C ILE A 211 -10.90 0.23 -4.89
N ARG A 212 -11.31 -0.69 -4.03
CA ARG A 212 -12.30 -0.46 -2.97
C ARG A 212 -11.89 -1.18 -1.71
N ILE A 213 -12.50 -0.79 -0.60
CA ILE A 213 -12.55 -1.60 0.61
C ILE A 213 -13.97 -2.13 0.70
N VAL A 214 -14.11 -3.44 0.87
CA VAL A 214 -15.41 -4.09 0.95
C VAL A 214 -15.48 -4.94 2.20
N GLU A 215 -16.68 -5.03 2.76
CA GLU A 215 -17.01 -6.10 3.68
C GLU A 215 -16.89 -7.42 2.93
N SER A 216 -16.24 -8.39 3.54
CA SER A 216 -15.97 -9.70 2.97
C SER A 216 -16.30 -10.77 3.99
N ASP A 217 -16.92 -11.84 3.51
CA ASP A 217 -17.17 -13.01 4.34
C ASP A 217 -15.86 -13.68 4.78
N VAL A 218 -14.72 -13.46 4.07
CA VAL A 218 -13.35 -13.59 4.61
C VAL A 218 -12.28 -13.01 3.65
N THR A 219 -11.31 -12.20 4.13
CA THR A 219 -9.82 -12.31 3.91
C THR A 219 -9.00 -11.17 4.58
N ALA A 220 -7.98 -11.52 5.38
CA ALA A 220 -6.60 -11.00 5.29
C ALA A 220 -5.76 -12.28 5.04
N ALA A 221 -5.73 -12.69 3.76
CA ALA A 221 -5.59 -14.08 3.32
C ALA A 221 -6.34 -15.09 4.21
N MET A 222 -7.66 -14.91 4.29
CA MET A 222 -8.68 -15.86 4.75
C MET A 222 -8.56 -16.48 6.15
N ARG A 223 -7.73 -15.87 7.02
CA ARG A 223 -7.58 -16.23 8.45
C ARG A 223 -7.39 -17.75 8.65
N HIS A 224 -6.44 -18.34 7.92
CA HIS A 224 -6.04 -19.75 7.94
C HIS A 224 -5.80 -20.32 9.37
N ALA A 225 -6.67 -21.08 10.04
CA ALA A 225 -7.89 -21.74 9.63
C ALA A 225 -8.89 -21.75 10.82
N TRP A 226 -9.77 -20.76 10.80
CA TRP A 226 -11.12 -20.68 11.41
C TRP A 226 -11.32 -20.84 12.94
N ALA A 227 -12.00 -19.84 13.53
CA ALA A 227 -13.10 -19.98 14.51
C ALA A 227 -13.72 -18.60 14.88
N TRP A 228 -13.80 -17.63 13.95
CA TRP A 228 -14.35 -16.29 14.26
C TRP A 228 -15.52 -15.95 13.32
N PRO A 229 -16.73 -15.70 13.85
CA PRO A 229 -17.95 -15.45 13.08
C PRO A 229 -18.28 -13.94 12.87
N VAL A 230 -17.27 -13.08 12.74
CA VAL A 230 -17.50 -11.63 12.51
C VAL A 230 -17.16 -11.30 11.07
N THR A 231 -18.02 -10.53 10.40
CA THR A 231 -17.75 -9.96 9.08
C THR A 231 -16.44 -9.18 9.10
N ASP A 232 -15.63 -9.32 8.04
CA ASP A 232 -14.30 -8.70 7.94
C ASP A 232 -14.25 -7.71 6.79
N TYR A 233 -13.14 -6.98 6.66
CA TYR A 233 -12.91 -6.06 5.57
C TYR A 233 -11.62 -6.37 4.85
N THR A 234 -11.57 -6.07 3.56
CA THR A 234 -10.35 -6.21 2.75
C THR A 234 -10.29 -5.13 1.69
N PHE A 235 -9.08 -4.73 1.29
CA PHE A 235 -8.93 -4.10 -0.02
C PHE A 235 -9.30 -5.12 -1.09
N VAL A 236 -9.95 -4.63 -2.14
CA VAL A 236 -10.13 -5.35 -3.40
C VAL A 236 -9.55 -4.51 -4.53
N ILE A 237 -8.77 -5.16 -5.39
CA ILE A 237 -8.30 -4.60 -6.65
C ILE A 237 -8.90 -5.44 -7.77
N ASN A 238 -9.70 -4.81 -8.63
CA ASN A 238 -10.41 -5.48 -9.73
C ASN A 238 -11.31 -6.65 -9.25
N GLY A 239 -11.93 -6.48 -8.07
CA GLY A 239 -12.74 -7.51 -7.42
C GLY A 239 -11.96 -8.62 -6.72
N GLN A 240 -10.63 -8.56 -6.71
CA GLN A 240 -9.78 -9.55 -6.05
C GLN A 240 -9.31 -9.05 -4.69
N PRO A 241 -9.42 -9.85 -3.62
CA PRO A 241 -8.86 -9.48 -2.33
C PRO A 241 -7.36 -9.19 -2.42
N PHE A 242 -6.94 -8.12 -1.77
CA PHE A 242 -5.58 -7.65 -1.73
C PHE A 242 -5.28 -7.16 -0.33
N PHE A 243 -4.12 -7.50 0.22
CA PHE A 243 -3.67 -6.97 1.50
C PHE A 243 -2.42 -6.11 1.27
N PRO A 244 -2.54 -4.77 1.30
CA PRO A 244 -1.41 -3.91 1.11
C PRO A 244 -0.36 -4.09 2.21
N LEU A 245 0.88 -4.32 1.79
CA LEU A 245 2.06 -4.43 2.63
C LEU A 245 3.03 -3.36 2.19
N GLY A 246 3.40 -2.48 3.11
CA GLY A 246 4.20 -1.34 2.75
C GLY A 246 5.21 -0.94 3.80
N THR A 247 5.93 0.11 3.46
CA THR A 247 6.79 0.82 4.39
C THR A 247 6.62 2.33 4.23
N VAL A 248 6.90 3.04 5.30
CA VAL A 248 7.15 4.49 5.24
C VAL A 248 8.58 4.71 4.75
N CYS A 249 8.81 5.60 3.79
CA CYS A 249 10.18 6.06 3.48
C CYS A 249 10.17 7.58 3.26
N SER A 250 11.31 8.24 3.53
CA SER A 250 11.53 9.62 3.08
C SER A 250 11.30 9.71 1.57
N PRO A 251 11.02 10.91 1.01
CA PRO A 251 11.04 11.11 -0.42
C PRO A 251 12.33 10.51 -0.99
N LEU A 252 12.18 9.45 -1.78
CA LEU A 252 13.33 8.77 -2.38
C LEU A 252 13.91 9.71 -3.42
N PRO A 253 15.22 10.02 -3.37
CA PRO A 253 15.88 10.66 -4.49
C PRO A 253 15.61 9.83 -5.75
N GLU A 254 15.19 10.46 -6.85
CA GLU A 254 14.77 9.74 -8.07
C GLU A 254 15.83 8.74 -8.56
N GLN A 255 17.10 9.08 -8.40
CA GLN A 255 18.25 8.23 -8.73
C GLN A 255 18.30 6.87 -8.00
N PHE A 256 17.54 6.69 -6.91
CA PHE A 256 17.47 5.45 -6.14
C PHE A 256 16.14 4.69 -6.32
N GLY A 257 15.28 5.13 -7.25
CA GLY A 257 13.96 4.53 -7.45
C GLY A 257 14.02 3.04 -7.78
N GLU A 258 14.97 2.62 -8.62
CA GLU A 258 15.14 1.21 -9.02
C GLU A 258 15.57 0.34 -7.84
N GLN A 259 16.55 0.78 -7.04
CA GLN A 259 17.03 0.04 -5.88
C GLN A 259 15.95 -0.04 -4.78
N ALA A 260 15.13 1.00 -4.64
CA ALA A 260 13.97 0.95 -3.77
C ALA A 260 12.93 -0.07 -4.28
N ALA A 261 12.64 -0.10 -5.59
CA ALA A 261 11.72 -1.07 -6.17
C ALA A 261 12.22 -2.51 -5.99
N ASP A 262 13.52 -2.76 -6.18
CA ASP A 262 14.14 -4.07 -5.95
C ASP A 262 14.06 -4.49 -4.47
N LEU A 263 14.28 -3.56 -3.53
CA LEU A 263 14.12 -3.84 -2.10
C LEU A 263 12.66 -4.17 -1.75
N PHE A 264 11.69 -3.44 -2.32
CA PHE A 264 10.28 -3.71 -2.10
C PHE A 264 9.93 -5.11 -2.60
N ASP A 265 10.38 -5.46 -3.79
CA ASP A 265 10.17 -6.77 -4.38
C ASP A 265 10.77 -7.90 -3.52
N GLU A 266 12.00 -7.71 -3.06
CA GLU A 266 12.71 -8.63 -2.20
C GLU A 266 11.98 -8.91 -0.87
N LEU A 267 11.39 -7.86 -0.29
CA LEU A 267 10.67 -7.88 0.98
C LEU A 267 9.18 -8.20 0.84
N TRP A 268 8.66 -8.38 -0.37
CA TRP A 268 7.22 -8.56 -0.64
C TRP A 268 6.36 -7.35 -0.24
N LEU A 269 6.94 -6.15 -0.34
CA LEU A 269 6.23 -4.89 -0.18
C LEU A 269 5.63 -4.46 -1.52
N ASN A 270 4.40 -3.96 -1.48
CA ASN A 270 3.63 -3.53 -2.64
C ASN A 270 3.24 -2.05 -2.59
N PHE A 271 3.49 -1.35 -1.49
CA PHE A 271 3.26 0.10 -1.44
C PHE A 271 4.21 0.88 -0.54
N GLN A 272 4.42 2.16 -0.88
CA GLN A 272 5.11 3.12 -0.05
C GLN A 272 4.10 4.08 0.56
N ARG A 273 4.17 4.24 1.88
CA ARG A 273 3.48 5.33 2.56
C ARG A 273 4.34 6.59 2.53
N THR A 274 3.69 7.71 2.26
CA THR A 274 4.31 9.02 2.09
C THR A 274 3.74 10.01 3.09
N TYR A 275 4.33 11.20 3.22
CA TYR A 275 3.86 12.25 4.15
C TYR A 275 3.69 13.60 3.46
N GLY A 276 2.96 14.48 4.12
CA GLY A 276 2.84 15.87 3.73
C GLY A 276 2.14 16.01 2.38
N ARG A 277 2.69 16.89 1.54
CA ARG A 277 2.19 17.17 0.18
C ARG A 277 2.78 16.23 -0.87
N PHE A 278 3.17 14.99 -0.53
CA PHE A 278 3.87 14.11 -1.47
C PHE A 278 3.06 13.83 -2.74
N ALA A 279 1.72 13.78 -2.64
CA ALA A 279 0.85 13.61 -3.79
C ALA A 279 1.15 14.59 -4.94
N THR A 280 1.58 15.82 -4.67
CA THR A 280 1.92 16.82 -5.71
C THR A 280 3.14 16.46 -6.55
N ARG A 281 3.90 15.43 -6.15
CA ARG A 281 5.15 15.01 -6.80
C ARG A 281 5.01 13.69 -7.57
N LEU A 282 3.82 13.08 -7.56
CA LEU A 282 3.59 11.76 -8.16
C LEU A 282 3.69 11.74 -9.69
N GLU A 283 3.63 12.90 -10.35
CA GLU A 283 3.82 12.98 -11.82
C GLU A 283 5.27 12.78 -12.25
N GLY A 284 6.22 12.78 -11.30
CA GLY A 284 7.64 12.59 -11.56
C GLY A 284 8.01 11.16 -11.98
N SER A 285 9.31 10.97 -12.27
CA SER A 285 9.88 9.70 -12.75
C SER A 285 9.63 8.54 -11.78
N LEU A 286 9.67 8.81 -10.47
CA LEU A 286 9.42 7.81 -9.42
C LEU A 286 7.99 7.27 -9.44
N GLY A 287 6.99 8.13 -9.63
CA GLY A 287 5.60 7.72 -9.71
C GLY A 287 5.35 6.80 -10.90
N ARG A 288 5.93 7.14 -12.05
CA ARG A 288 5.90 6.31 -13.27
C ARG A 288 6.60 4.97 -13.04
N LEU A 289 7.81 4.97 -12.48
CA LEU A 289 8.54 3.74 -12.19
C LEU A 289 7.73 2.79 -11.30
N PHE A 290 7.12 3.32 -10.23
CA PHE A 290 6.29 2.51 -9.33
C PHE A 290 5.09 1.92 -10.07
N ALA A 291 4.40 2.73 -10.88
CA ALA A 291 3.29 2.25 -11.70
C ALA A 291 3.69 1.11 -12.67
N GLU A 292 4.87 1.24 -13.30
CA GLU A 292 5.44 0.23 -14.22
C GLU A 292 5.86 -1.04 -13.50
N ARG A 293 6.38 -0.92 -12.27
CA ARG A 293 6.79 -2.03 -11.42
C ARG A 293 5.64 -2.65 -10.62
N GLY A 294 4.44 -2.08 -10.71
CA GLY A 294 3.28 -2.57 -9.95
C GLY A 294 3.31 -2.20 -8.47
N LEU A 295 4.17 -1.26 -8.09
CA LEU A 295 4.23 -0.69 -6.75
C LEU A 295 3.26 0.48 -6.64
N THR A 296 2.77 0.72 -5.43
CA THR A 296 1.78 1.76 -5.18
C THR A 296 2.19 2.73 -4.09
N PHE A 297 1.40 3.79 -3.92
CA PHE A 297 1.54 4.77 -2.87
C PHE A 297 0.25 4.85 -2.06
N LEU A 298 0.41 4.94 -0.74
CA LEU A 298 -0.51 5.70 0.09
C LEU A 298 -0.07 7.16 -0.09
N ALA A 299 -0.85 7.88 -0.90
CA ALA A 299 -0.55 9.23 -1.33
C ALA A 299 -1.01 10.22 -0.25
N ALA A 300 -0.07 10.72 0.55
CA ALA A 300 -0.39 11.74 1.52
C ALA A 300 -0.69 13.05 0.81
N LEU A 301 -1.85 13.59 1.18
CA LEU A 301 -2.31 14.92 0.86
C LEU A 301 -2.75 15.55 2.18
N GLY A 302 -1.78 15.81 3.05
CA GLY A 302 -2.03 16.42 4.34
C GLY A 302 -0.99 17.51 4.59
N PRO A 303 -1.33 18.57 5.34
CA PRO A 303 -0.31 19.45 5.88
C PRO A 303 0.73 18.60 6.64
N ASN A 304 2.02 18.80 6.34
CA ASN A 304 3.06 18.24 7.20
C ASN A 304 3.02 18.97 8.57
N TYR A 305 3.71 18.47 9.59
CA TYR A 305 3.69 19.06 10.94
C TYR A 305 3.91 20.59 10.98
N LYS A 306 4.66 21.17 10.03
CA LYS A 306 4.86 22.63 9.92
C LYS A 306 3.64 23.36 9.35
N ASP A 307 2.93 22.74 8.43
CA ASP A 307 1.77 23.32 7.74
C ASP A 307 0.51 23.30 8.64
N ILE A 308 0.44 22.38 9.61
CA ILE A 308 -0.69 22.26 10.56
C ILE A 308 -0.78 23.51 11.48
N GLN A 309 0.31 24.25 11.67
CA GLN A 309 0.30 25.49 12.47
C GLN A 309 -0.62 26.58 11.89
N HIS A 310 -0.90 26.53 10.58
CA HIS A 310 -1.78 27.48 9.89
C HIS A 310 -3.27 27.11 9.96
N TYR A 311 -3.60 25.90 10.46
CA TYR A 311 -4.97 25.50 10.80
C TYR A 311 -5.52 26.21 12.05
N ALA A 312 -4.83 27.23 12.57
CA ALA A 312 -5.26 28.03 13.71
C ALA A 312 -6.63 28.72 13.50
N SER A 313 -7.07 28.91 12.25
CA SER A 313 -8.45 29.30 11.93
C SER A 313 -9.08 28.29 10.97
N ALA A 314 -10.31 27.86 11.27
CA ALA A 314 -11.04 26.87 10.47
C ALA A 314 -11.24 27.31 9.01
N ALA A 315 -11.33 28.62 8.74
CA ALA A 315 -11.59 29.14 7.40
C ALA A 315 -10.33 29.17 6.51
N SER A 316 -9.20 29.69 7.01
CA SER A 316 -7.97 29.80 6.23
C SER A 316 -7.34 28.43 5.93
N GLY A 317 -7.25 27.56 6.93
CA GLY A 317 -6.66 26.23 6.76
C GLY A 317 -7.45 25.34 5.79
N LEU A 318 -8.77 25.46 5.77
CA LEU A 318 -9.61 24.72 4.82
C LEU A 318 -9.48 25.22 3.37
N GLU A 319 -9.32 26.52 3.15
CA GLU A 319 -9.12 27.05 1.78
C GLU A 319 -7.74 26.69 1.24
N GLU A 320 -6.68 26.79 2.06
CA GLU A 320 -5.33 26.32 1.67
C GLU A 320 -5.34 24.82 1.31
N TYR A 321 -6.08 24.01 2.07
CA TYR A 321 -6.25 22.60 1.76
C TYR A 321 -7.07 22.36 0.48
N ARG A 322 -8.08 23.20 0.23
CA ARG A 322 -8.88 23.17 -1.00
C ARG A 322 -8.01 23.48 -2.22
N GLU A 323 -7.15 24.48 -2.14
CA GLU A 323 -6.16 24.80 -3.18
C GLU A 323 -5.20 23.63 -3.40
N LEU A 324 -4.65 23.05 -2.34
CA LEU A 324 -3.78 21.87 -2.43
C LEU A 324 -4.49 20.67 -3.08
N ALA A 325 -5.75 20.42 -2.76
CA ALA A 325 -6.55 19.37 -3.38
C ALA A 325 -6.80 19.64 -4.88
N ARG A 326 -6.97 20.91 -5.26
CA ARG A 326 -7.07 21.32 -6.68
C ARG A 326 -5.76 21.10 -7.44
N GLU A 327 -4.62 21.45 -6.85
CA GLU A 327 -3.29 21.21 -7.42
C GLU A 327 -3.05 19.71 -7.68
N CYS A 328 -3.60 18.83 -6.84
CA CYS A 328 -3.44 17.38 -6.97
C CYS A 328 -4.46 16.70 -7.89
N LYS A 329 -5.37 17.44 -8.55
CA LYS A 329 -6.40 16.84 -9.44
C LYS A 329 -5.80 15.94 -10.51
N ALA A 330 -4.64 16.28 -11.04
CA ALA A 330 -3.98 15.52 -12.10
C ALA A 330 -3.47 14.13 -11.64
N VAL A 331 -3.21 13.96 -10.32
CA VAL A 331 -2.75 12.69 -9.74
C VAL A 331 -3.88 11.82 -9.18
N ALA A 332 -5.13 12.31 -9.16
CA ALA A 332 -6.28 11.55 -8.68
C ALA A 332 -6.45 10.20 -9.40
N GLY A 333 -6.15 10.18 -10.70
CA GLY A 333 -6.20 9.00 -11.57
C GLY A 333 -4.86 8.28 -11.75
N HIS A 334 -3.80 8.68 -11.04
CA HIS A 334 -2.46 8.17 -11.28
C HIS A 334 -2.37 6.65 -11.00
N PRO A 335 -1.81 5.81 -11.90
CA PRO A 335 -1.82 4.36 -11.77
C PRO A 335 -1.26 3.81 -10.45
N ALA A 336 -0.22 4.44 -9.89
CA ALA A 336 0.41 4.00 -8.65
C ALA A 336 -0.35 4.42 -7.37
N VAL A 337 -1.43 5.21 -7.41
CA VAL A 337 -2.12 5.64 -6.18
C VAL A 337 -3.06 4.54 -5.67
N LEU A 338 -2.77 3.96 -4.52
CA LEU A 338 -3.63 2.96 -3.88
C LEU A 338 -4.74 3.59 -3.05
N THR A 339 -4.42 4.69 -2.35
CA THR A 339 -5.31 5.38 -1.40
C THR A 339 -4.76 6.79 -1.17
N PHE A 340 -5.63 7.73 -0.78
CA PHE A 340 -5.22 9.04 -0.27
C PHE A 340 -5.26 9.09 1.25
N GLU A 341 -4.29 9.77 1.86
CA GLU A 341 -4.29 10.08 3.30
C GLU A 341 -4.41 11.60 3.48
N VAL A 342 -5.44 12.05 4.21
CA VAL A 342 -5.74 13.48 4.39
C VAL A 342 -4.91 14.15 5.51
N GLY A 343 -4.24 13.34 6.33
CA GLY A 343 -3.46 13.82 7.47
C GLY A 343 -2.89 12.69 8.32
N ASN A 344 -1.87 13.04 9.11
CA ASN A 344 -1.16 12.11 9.99
C ASN A 344 -0.92 12.75 11.36
N GLU A 345 -1.48 12.13 12.41
CA GLU A 345 -1.26 12.47 13.82
C GLU A 345 -1.45 13.97 14.14
N ALA A 346 -2.27 14.66 13.35
CA ALA A 346 -2.45 16.10 13.47
C ALA A 346 -3.09 16.50 14.81
N GLU A 347 -3.65 15.53 15.55
CA GLU A 347 -4.15 15.70 16.90
C GLU A 347 -3.09 15.81 18.00
N LEU A 348 -1.81 15.54 17.70
CA LEU A 348 -0.76 15.60 18.72
C LEU A 348 -0.17 17.01 18.84
N ASP A 349 -0.29 17.61 20.03
CA ASP A 349 0.26 18.94 20.35
C ASP A 349 1.79 19.04 20.16
N ILE A 350 2.50 17.90 20.21
CA ILE A 350 3.96 17.83 20.01
C ILE A 350 4.40 18.32 18.63
N TRP A 351 3.49 18.33 17.65
CA TRP A 351 3.74 18.85 16.31
C TRP A 351 3.66 20.38 16.23
N GLY A 352 3.42 21.06 17.35
CA GLY A 352 3.39 22.52 17.45
C GLY A 352 2.09 23.13 16.93
N ALA A 353 1.15 22.31 16.46
CA ALA A 353 -0.22 22.71 16.22
C ALA A 353 -1.06 22.27 17.41
N ASP A 354 -1.46 23.22 18.25
CA ASP A 354 -2.37 22.97 19.37
C ASP A 354 -3.81 22.87 18.83
N LEU A 355 -4.05 21.95 17.89
CA LEU A 355 -5.38 21.73 17.30
C LEU A 355 -6.38 21.29 18.39
N GLY A 356 -5.90 20.56 19.40
CA GLY A 356 -6.67 20.24 20.60
C GLY A 356 -7.18 21.49 21.32
N ARG A 357 -6.39 22.56 21.45
CA ARG A 357 -6.88 23.82 22.03
C ARG A 357 -7.67 24.69 21.05
N SER A 358 -7.29 24.71 19.78
CA SER A 358 -7.97 25.50 18.74
C SER A 358 -9.38 24.99 18.45
N TYR A 359 -9.56 23.67 18.43
CA TYR A 359 -10.83 23.02 18.07
C TYR A 359 -11.51 22.31 19.24
N LYS A 360 -10.81 22.04 20.35
CA LYS A 360 -11.37 21.36 21.54
C LYS A 360 -12.13 20.09 21.16
N ASN A 361 -13.43 20.06 21.43
CA ASN A 361 -14.30 18.92 21.14
C ASN A 361 -14.64 18.78 19.65
N ASP A 362 -14.35 19.79 18.83
CA ASP A 362 -14.71 19.85 17.41
C ASP A 362 -13.58 19.37 16.48
N LEU A 363 -12.48 18.84 17.05
CA LEU A 363 -11.32 18.36 16.27
C LEU A 363 -11.73 17.28 15.25
N TRP A 364 -12.66 16.41 15.62
CA TRP A 364 -13.25 15.42 14.71
C TRP A 364 -13.98 16.07 13.53
N GLN A 365 -14.69 17.18 13.75
CA GLN A 365 -15.41 17.89 12.70
C GLN A 365 -14.45 18.53 11.70
N CYS A 366 -13.33 19.09 12.19
CA CYS A 366 -12.28 19.65 11.34
C CYS A 366 -11.77 18.61 10.33
N PHE A 367 -11.33 17.43 10.81
CA PHE A 367 -10.81 16.39 9.90
C PHE A 367 -11.89 15.80 8.99
N ASN A 368 -13.15 15.73 9.44
CA ASN A 368 -14.26 15.31 8.59
C ASN A 368 -14.58 16.32 7.46
N GLU A 369 -14.37 17.62 7.69
CA GLU A 369 -14.47 18.65 6.64
C GLU A 369 -13.25 18.63 5.71
N VAL A 370 -12.03 18.40 6.21
CA VAL A 370 -10.85 18.17 5.34
C VAL A 370 -11.08 16.98 4.41
N THR A 371 -11.63 15.89 4.93
CA THR A 371 -11.96 14.70 4.13
C THR A 371 -13.05 15.00 3.09
N LYS A 372 -14.04 15.83 3.44
CA LYS A 372 -15.06 16.31 2.50
C LYS A 372 -14.44 17.16 1.38
N VAL A 373 -13.57 18.11 1.70
CA VAL A 373 -12.88 18.95 0.72
C VAL A 373 -12.07 18.10 -0.25
N LEU A 374 -11.34 17.10 0.24
CA LEU A 374 -10.64 16.15 -0.64
C LEU A 374 -11.63 15.44 -1.58
N ARG A 375 -12.75 14.93 -1.07
CA ARG A 375 -13.75 14.25 -1.91
C ARG A 375 -14.41 15.17 -2.95
N GLU A 376 -14.66 16.42 -2.60
CA GLU A 376 -15.30 17.41 -3.50
C GLU A 376 -14.33 17.91 -4.58
N GLU A 377 -13.09 18.26 -4.20
CA GLU A 377 -12.13 18.85 -5.13
C GLU A 377 -11.35 17.77 -5.89
N LEU A 378 -10.80 16.76 -5.20
CA LEU A 378 -9.98 15.73 -5.84
C LEU A 378 -10.84 14.65 -6.50
N ALA A 379 -12.00 14.33 -5.90
CA ALA A 379 -12.91 13.25 -6.32
C ALA A 379 -12.16 11.93 -6.59
N PRO A 380 -11.42 11.39 -5.59
CA PRO A 380 -10.61 10.19 -5.79
C PRO A 380 -11.47 8.97 -6.12
N SER A 381 -10.98 8.13 -7.02
CA SER A 381 -11.57 6.81 -7.33
C SER A 381 -11.04 5.69 -6.43
N VAL A 382 -10.24 6.05 -5.42
CA VAL A 382 -9.58 5.15 -4.49
C VAL A 382 -9.96 5.50 -3.05
N PRO A 383 -9.75 4.59 -2.08
CA PRO A 383 -10.03 4.84 -0.68
C PRO A 383 -9.31 6.07 -0.11
N VAL A 384 -9.90 6.68 0.91
CA VAL A 384 -9.42 7.85 1.63
C VAL A 384 -9.34 7.54 3.13
N SER A 385 -8.25 7.92 3.80
CA SER A 385 -8.08 7.75 5.25
C SER A 385 -7.56 9.00 5.95
N TYR A 386 -7.83 9.11 7.25
CA TYR A 386 -7.05 9.91 8.18
C TYR A 386 -6.22 9.00 9.08
N THR A 387 -4.98 9.38 9.38
CA THR A 387 -4.08 8.60 10.24
C THR A 387 -3.95 9.19 11.64
N ARG A 388 -4.22 8.37 12.65
CA ARG A 388 -4.24 8.75 14.07
C ARG A 388 -3.02 8.25 14.82
N ALA A 389 -2.64 8.99 15.86
CA ALA A 389 -1.67 8.57 16.83
C ALA A 389 -2.28 7.54 17.79
N TRP A 390 -1.69 6.35 17.86
CA TRP A 390 -1.95 5.31 18.85
C TRP A 390 -3.34 4.62 18.80
N GLY A 391 -4.42 5.33 18.49
CA GLY A 391 -5.78 4.80 18.43
C GLY A 391 -6.86 5.90 18.40
N TYR A 392 -8.05 5.61 18.94
CA TYR A 392 -9.26 6.43 18.76
C TYR A 392 -9.64 7.32 19.95
N LYS A 393 -8.69 7.56 20.88
CA LYS A 393 -9.01 8.32 22.10
C LYS A 393 -9.25 9.80 21.83
N THR A 394 -8.49 10.38 20.90
CA THR A 394 -8.53 11.82 20.61
C THR A 394 -9.39 12.13 19.40
N VAL A 395 -9.28 11.30 18.34
CA VAL A 395 -10.07 11.45 17.11
C VAL A 395 -10.73 10.11 16.80
N LEU A 396 -12.06 10.10 16.87
CA LEU A 396 -12.87 8.94 16.48
C LEU A 396 -12.76 8.65 14.96
N PRO A 397 -13.17 7.47 14.49
CA PRO A 397 -13.37 7.23 13.07
C PRO A 397 -14.19 8.35 12.40
N LEU A 398 -13.76 8.82 11.23
CA LEU A 398 -14.38 9.95 10.53
C LEU A 398 -15.47 9.42 9.60
N PRO A 399 -16.68 10.00 9.53
CA PRO A 399 -17.76 9.51 8.66
C PRO A 399 -17.35 9.38 7.20
N ARG A 400 -16.55 10.33 6.69
CA ARG A 400 -16.15 10.39 5.28
C ARG A 400 -14.86 9.67 4.95
N GLU A 401 -14.18 9.02 5.89
CA GLU A 401 -13.05 8.14 5.57
C GLU A 401 -13.54 6.73 5.22
N ASP A 402 -12.85 6.04 4.31
CA ASP A 402 -13.15 4.65 3.92
C ASP A 402 -12.53 3.63 4.90
N TYR A 403 -11.44 4.01 5.56
CA TYR A 403 -10.83 3.26 6.67
C TYR A 403 -10.06 4.21 7.58
N SER A 404 -9.84 3.78 8.83
CA SER A 404 -9.07 4.55 9.80
C SER A 404 -7.59 4.15 9.79
N GLY A 405 -6.69 5.07 9.48
CA GLY A 405 -5.25 4.87 9.67
C GLY A 405 -4.89 4.98 11.15
N VAL A 406 -4.00 4.11 11.63
CA VAL A 406 -3.47 4.14 13.01
C VAL A 406 -1.97 3.87 13.01
N ASN A 407 -1.23 4.78 13.62
CA ASN A 407 0.17 4.58 13.96
C ASN A 407 0.27 3.87 15.31
N GLN A 408 0.78 2.64 15.31
CA GLN A 408 0.76 1.76 16.46
C GLN A 408 2.17 1.25 16.76
N TYR A 409 2.67 1.63 17.93
CA TYR A 409 4.05 1.39 18.35
C TYR A 409 4.14 0.54 19.64
N THR A 410 3.29 -0.48 19.77
CA THR A 410 3.26 -1.37 20.94
C THR A 410 4.58 -2.12 21.07
N GLY A 411 5.19 -2.04 22.25
CA GLY A 411 6.53 -2.54 22.54
C GLY A 411 7.66 -1.55 22.18
N ARG A 412 7.35 -0.36 21.66
CA ARG A 412 8.29 0.76 21.51
C ARG A 412 7.97 1.89 22.47
N TYR A 413 6.93 2.69 22.18
CA TYR A 413 6.59 3.85 23.00
C TYR A 413 5.67 3.51 24.18
N SER A 414 4.90 2.43 24.06
CA SER A 414 4.11 1.94 25.18
C SER A 414 3.79 0.45 25.04
N GLY A 415 3.24 -0.15 26.10
CA GLY A 415 2.97 -1.59 26.17
C GLY A 415 4.24 -2.45 26.11
N ARG A 416 4.05 -3.76 25.98
CA ARG A 416 5.12 -4.75 25.82
C ARG A 416 4.84 -5.60 24.59
N MET A 417 5.84 -6.31 24.08
CA MET A 417 5.63 -7.29 22.99
C MET A 417 4.53 -8.31 23.35
N SER A 418 4.46 -8.73 24.62
CA SER A 418 3.40 -9.63 25.11
C SER A 418 1.99 -9.04 25.11
N THR A 419 1.83 -7.73 24.96
CA THR A 419 0.51 -7.06 24.95
C THR A 419 0.03 -6.68 23.55
N MET A 420 0.78 -7.03 22.49
CA MET A 420 0.44 -6.69 21.09
C MET A 420 -0.96 -7.14 20.70
N THR A 421 -1.32 -8.40 20.98
CA THR A 421 -2.64 -8.95 20.66
C THR A 421 -3.77 -8.13 21.30
N ALA A 422 -3.60 -7.73 22.56
CA ALA A 422 -4.60 -6.95 23.29
C ALA A 422 -4.69 -5.52 22.75
N ALA A 423 -3.56 -4.91 22.40
CA ALA A 423 -3.53 -3.56 21.82
C ALA A 423 -4.21 -3.52 20.45
N LEU A 424 -3.87 -4.45 19.55
CA LEU A 424 -4.49 -4.57 18.23
C LEU A 424 -5.97 -4.94 18.34
N GLY A 425 -6.33 -5.87 19.23
CA GLY A 425 -7.73 -6.23 19.49
C GLY A 425 -8.56 -5.06 20.03
N SER A 426 -7.96 -4.14 20.79
CA SER A 426 -8.65 -2.91 21.23
C SER A 426 -8.93 -1.97 20.07
N LEU A 427 -8.05 -1.89 19.07
CA LEU A 427 -8.31 -1.12 17.85
C LEU A 427 -9.45 -1.75 17.06
N ALA A 428 -9.37 -3.06 16.79
CA ALA A 428 -10.39 -3.83 16.07
C ALA A 428 -11.79 -3.68 16.70
N ARG A 429 -11.86 -3.73 18.04
CA ARG A 429 -13.11 -3.52 18.78
C ARG A 429 -13.68 -2.13 18.55
N ALA A 430 -12.85 -1.08 18.64
CA ALA A 430 -13.31 0.29 18.47
C ALA A 430 -13.83 0.54 17.04
N THR A 431 -13.13 0.00 16.04
CA THR A 431 -13.51 0.09 14.62
C THR A 431 -14.76 -0.69 14.26
N ALA A 432 -14.98 -1.84 14.91
CA ALA A 432 -16.17 -2.64 14.69
C ALA A 432 -17.46 -1.91 15.11
N TYR A 433 -17.41 -1.13 16.20
CA TYR A 433 -18.55 -0.30 16.62
C TYR A 433 -18.92 0.78 15.60
N GLU A 434 -17.94 1.28 14.86
CA GLU A 434 -18.10 2.36 13.89
C GLU A 434 -18.29 1.86 12.45
N ASN A 435 -18.33 0.52 12.27
CA ASN A 435 -18.41 -0.15 10.97
C ASN A 435 -17.37 0.37 9.95
N LYS A 436 -16.15 0.62 10.43
CA LYS A 436 -15.04 1.18 9.64
C LYS A 436 -13.77 0.39 9.90
N PRO A 437 -13.17 -0.29 8.91
CA PRO A 437 -11.92 -1.01 9.15
C PRO A 437 -10.74 -0.08 9.44
N PHE A 438 -9.62 -0.64 9.89
CA PHE A 438 -8.40 0.12 10.16
C PHE A 438 -7.19 -0.42 9.42
N GLY A 439 -6.27 0.49 9.09
CA GLY A 439 -4.95 0.18 8.59
C GLY A 439 -3.91 0.51 9.64
N VAL A 440 -2.94 -0.36 9.90
CA VAL A 440 -1.78 0.02 10.70
C VAL A 440 -0.79 0.71 9.78
N THR A 441 -0.78 2.05 9.83
CA THR A 441 -0.06 2.93 8.91
C THR A 441 1.36 3.24 9.35
N GLU A 442 1.69 2.94 10.61
CA GLU A 442 3.05 2.82 11.13
C GLU A 442 3.08 1.76 12.20
N TRP A 443 4.05 0.87 12.11
CA TRP A 443 4.49 0.06 13.23
C TRP A 443 5.97 -0.21 13.11
N ASN A 444 6.67 -0.19 14.25
CA ASN A 444 8.06 -0.60 14.34
C ASN A 444 8.41 -0.82 15.82
N GLY A 445 9.38 -1.68 16.08
CA GLY A 445 9.98 -1.84 17.39
C GLY A 445 11.00 -0.74 17.72
N PRO A 446 11.59 -0.81 18.91
CA PRO A 446 12.51 0.22 19.40
C PRO A 446 13.92 0.14 18.80
N LYS A 447 14.37 1.20 18.12
CA LYS A 447 15.71 1.24 17.50
C LYS A 447 16.88 0.97 18.46
N TYR A 448 16.75 1.32 19.74
CA TYR A 448 17.82 1.20 20.74
C TYR A 448 17.38 0.23 21.83
N SER A 449 18.30 -0.64 22.26
CA SER A 449 18.03 -1.66 23.27
C SER A 449 17.70 -1.11 24.68
N TRP A 450 17.75 0.22 24.88
CA TRP A 450 17.30 0.92 26.09
C TRP A 450 16.06 1.81 25.93
N ALA A 451 15.60 2.08 24.71
CA ALA A 451 14.68 3.20 24.45
C ALA A 451 13.20 2.91 24.73
N THR A 452 12.87 2.02 25.67
CA THR A 452 11.48 1.69 25.95
C THR A 452 11.17 1.52 27.43
N ASN A 453 9.94 1.87 27.78
CA ASN A 453 9.32 1.52 29.06
C ASN A 453 8.82 0.04 29.08
N GLY A 454 9.39 -0.88 28.27
CA GLY A 454 8.83 -2.24 28.17
C GLY A 454 9.56 -3.30 27.33
N VAL A 455 10.64 -2.97 26.63
CA VAL A 455 11.47 -3.82 25.76
C VAL A 455 12.93 -3.36 25.87
N SER A 456 13.59 -3.74 26.96
CA SER A 456 15.04 -3.64 27.11
C SER A 456 15.71 -4.84 26.43
N GLY A 457 16.88 -4.67 25.79
CA GLY A 457 17.73 -5.81 25.41
C GLY A 457 17.40 -6.52 24.10
N LEU A 458 17.05 -5.78 23.04
CA LEU A 458 16.95 -6.43 21.72
C LEU A 458 18.31 -6.45 21.03
N GLU A 459 18.93 -7.63 21.05
CA GLU A 459 19.91 -8.06 20.05
C GLU A 459 19.20 -8.26 18.69
N GLU A 460 19.95 -8.42 17.60
CA GLU A 460 19.38 -8.55 16.24
C GLU A 460 18.32 -9.67 16.12
N GLU A 461 18.49 -10.79 16.83
CA GLU A 461 17.50 -11.88 16.89
C GLU A 461 16.20 -11.44 17.58
N GLY A 462 16.31 -10.60 18.60
CA GLY A 462 15.17 -10.01 19.30
C GLY A 462 14.36 -9.10 18.37
N SER A 463 15.04 -8.29 17.56
CA SER A 463 14.42 -7.45 16.52
C SER A 463 13.68 -8.31 15.49
N ALA A 464 14.31 -9.36 14.96
CA ALA A 464 13.67 -10.30 14.04
C ALA A 464 12.41 -10.96 14.65
N ARG A 465 12.50 -11.38 15.93
CA ARG A 465 11.36 -11.94 16.65
C ARG A 465 10.22 -10.95 16.83
N TYR A 466 10.53 -9.68 17.16
CA TYR A 466 9.51 -8.64 17.31
C TYR A 466 8.78 -8.41 16.00
N VAL A 467 9.50 -8.21 14.89
CA VAL A 467 8.88 -7.88 13.59
C VAL A 467 7.97 -9.03 13.14
N HIS A 468 8.43 -10.28 13.27
CA HIS A 468 7.62 -11.46 12.99
C HIS A 468 6.38 -11.56 13.89
N GLN A 469 6.53 -11.39 15.21
CA GLN A 469 5.39 -11.47 16.13
C GLN A 469 4.38 -10.35 15.91
N TYR A 470 4.84 -9.13 15.62
CA TYR A 470 3.95 -8.01 15.33
C TYR A 470 3.12 -8.32 14.08
N PHE A 471 3.78 -8.72 12.99
CA PHE A 471 3.13 -9.08 11.74
C PHE A 471 2.10 -10.21 11.94
N GLU A 472 2.47 -11.30 12.61
CA GLU A 472 1.57 -12.42 12.92
C GLU A 472 0.33 -11.97 13.70
N ASN A 473 0.50 -11.13 14.72
CA ASN A 473 -0.63 -10.63 15.51
C ASN A 473 -1.51 -9.68 14.68
N LEU A 474 -0.90 -8.85 13.84
CA LEU A 474 -1.59 -7.93 12.95
C LEU A 474 -2.45 -8.70 11.94
N MET A 475 -1.89 -9.69 11.25
CA MET A 475 -2.61 -10.50 10.25
C MET A 475 -3.78 -11.30 10.86
N ARG A 476 -3.72 -11.61 12.16
CA ARG A 476 -4.80 -12.28 12.91
C ARG A 476 -5.85 -11.33 13.45
N THR A 477 -5.62 -10.03 13.40
CA THR A 477 -6.52 -9.03 13.98
C THR A 477 -7.63 -8.68 12.97
N PRO A 478 -8.91 -8.92 13.30
CA PRO A 478 -10.04 -8.54 12.46
C PRO A 478 -10.03 -7.05 12.11
N MET A 479 -10.73 -6.68 11.03
CA MET A 479 -10.89 -5.29 10.59
C MET A 479 -9.59 -4.65 10.09
N THR A 480 -8.46 -5.37 10.10
CA THR A 480 -7.17 -4.85 9.61
C THR A 480 -7.12 -4.97 8.10
N VAL A 481 -6.94 -3.85 7.39
CA VAL A 481 -6.97 -3.83 5.92
C VAL A 481 -5.62 -3.55 5.26
N LEU A 482 -4.62 -3.07 6.00
CA LEU A 482 -3.25 -2.88 5.49
C LEU A 482 -2.22 -2.87 6.63
N SER A 483 -0.95 -2.98 6.26
CA SER A 483 0.20 -2.87 7.17
C SER A 483 1.34 -2.07 6.56
N THR A 484 1.85 -1.09 7.29
CA THR A 484 3.03 -0.30 6.93
C THR A 484 4.09 -0.38 8.03
N GLU A 485 5.21 -1.02 7.75
CA GLU A 485 6.36 -0.97 8.66
C GLU A 485 6.99 0.44 8.60
N PHE A 486 7.37 0.98 9.75
CA PHE A 486 7.94 2.33 9.80
C PHE A 486 9.45 2.30 9.48
N VAL A 487 9.77 2.73 8.26
CA VAL A 487 11.10 3.12 7.75
C VAL A 487 12.15 2.02 7.59
N LEU A 488 11.76 0.76 7.66
CA LEU A 488 12.63 -0.41 7.51
C LEU A 488 13.86 -0.37 8.41
N ASN A 489 13.83 0.40 9.50
CA ASN A 489 15.05 0.77 10.23
C ASN A 489 15.84 -0.46 10.69
N TRP A 490 15.20 -1.50 11.22
CA TRP A 490 15.86 -2.75 11.63
C TRP A 490 16.15 -3.72 10.49
N VAL A 491 15.50 -3.50 9.35
CA VAL A 491 15.58 -4.35 8.16
C VAL A 491 16.79 -3.94 7.33
N VAL A 492 17.07 -2.64 7.24
CA VAL A 492 18.21 -2.14 6.47
C VAL A 492 19.40 -1.76 7.35
N THR A 493 19.20 -1.18 8.54
CA THR A 493 20.32 -0.79 9.42
C THR A 493 20.51 -1.71 10.64
N PRO A 494 21.76 -1.92 11.12
CA PRO A 494 22.03 -2.76 12.28
C PRO A 494 21.26 -2.29 13.52
N THR A 495 20.91 -3.24 14.39
CA THR A 495 20.35 -2.86 15.70
C THR A 495 21.49 -2.33 16.57
N GLU A 496 21.33 -1.13 17.12
CA GLU A 496 22.29 -0.57 18.06
C GLU A 496 22.05 -1.21 19.44
N ASP A 497 22.80 -2.28 19.72
CA ASP A 497 22.81 -2.86 21.05
C ASP A 497 23.66 -2.03 22.00
N LEU A 498 22.97 -1.22 22.81
CA LEU A 498 23.56 -0.44 23.87
C LEU A 498 23.56 -1.19 25.20
N THR A 499 23.00 -2.41 25.31
CA THR A 499 22.77 -3.07 26.62
C THR A 499 24.01 -3.43 27.39
N THR A 500 25.14 -3.55 26.71
CA THR A 500 26.44 -3.82 27.31
C THR A 500 27.14 -2.56 27.83
N LEU A 501 26.59 -1.37 27.58
CA LEU A 501 27.19 -0.09 27.99
C LEU A 501 26.63 0.41 29.34
N PRO A 502 27.36 1.25 30.08
CA PRO A 502 26.75 2.02 31.17
C PRO A 502 25.77 3.07 30.61
N LEU A 503 24.64 3.32 31.28
CA LEU A 503 23.58 4.25 30.82
C LEU A 503 24.13 5.61 30.35
N ALA A 504 25.06 6.19 31.10
CA ALA A 504 25.69 7.47 30.75
C ALA A 504 26.50 7.40 29.44
N GLU A 505 27.21 6.28 29.20
CA GLU A 505 27.98 6.07 27.97
C GLU A 505 27.06 5.82 26.78
N GLY A 506 26.04 4.97 26.92
CA GLY A 506 25.10 4.76 25.81
C GLY A 506 24.21 5.98 25.55
N MET A 507 23.95 6.86 26.53
CA MET A 507 23.34 8.18 26.28
C MET A 507 24.28 9.11 25.52
N LYS A 508 25.57 9.12 25.83
CA LYS A 508 26.59 9.88 25.08
C LYS A 508 26.76 9.36 23.65
N ARG A 509 26.77 8.03 23.45
CA ARG A 509 26.74 7.43 22.11
C ARG A 509 25.43 7.79 21.42
N ARG A 510 24.27 7.60 22.03
CA ARG A 510 22.98 8.04 21.46
C ARG A 510 22.98 9.51 21.05
N ASP A 511 23.67 10.40 21.76
CA ASP A 511 23.80 11.81 21.40
C ASP A 511 24.70 12.06 20.17
N GLN A 512 25.74 11.25 19.97
CA GLN A 512 26.55 11.27 18.73
C GLN A 512 25.77 10.73 17.53
N TRP A 513 24.85 9.80 17.81
CA TRP A 513 23.97 9.16 16.83
C TRP A 513 22.60 9.81 16.79
N LYS A 514 22.38 10.93 17.51
CA LYS A 514 21.19 11.75 17.36
C LYS A 514 21.16 12.08 15.88
N TRP A 515 20.19 11.46 15.20
CA TRP A 515 19.80 11.80 13.86
C TRP A 515 19.48 13.28 13.89
N ASN A 516 20.50 14.05 13.58
CA ASN A 516 20.52 15.44 13.92
C ASN A 516 19.68 16.12 12.85
N LEU A 517 18.49 16.57 13.25
CA LEU A 517 17.64 17.45 12.45
C LEU A 517 18.41 18.62 11.82
N SER A 518 19.52 19.05 12.43
CA SER A 518 20.40 20.11 11.92
C SER A 518 21.52 19.66 10.97
N LEU A 519 21.71 18.34 10.73
CA LEU A 519 22.65 17.81 9.72
C LEU A 519 21.96 17.48 8.39
N GLY A 520 20.68 17.81 8.22
CA GLY A 520 19.96 17.60 6.96
C GLY A 520 19.66 16.13 6.63
N THR A 521 19.91 15.19 7.55
CA THR A 521 19.55 13.78 7.37
C THR A 521 18.10 13.56 7.82
N PRO A 522 17.18 13.17 6.93
CA PRO A 522 15.76 13.13 7.26
C PRO A 522 15.43 12.04 8.30
N TRP A 523 14.36 12.27 9.08
CA TRP A 523 13.80 11.36 10.10
C TRP A 523 13.48 9.94 9.61
N HIS A 524 13.46 9.75 8.31
CA HIS A 524 13.25 8.48 7.66
C HIS A 524 14.53 8.17 6.88
N PRO A 525 15.27 7.08 7.19
CA PRO A 525 16.34 6.64 6.31
C PRO A 525 15.79 6.58 4.89
N SER A 526 16.42 7.33 3.99
CA SER A 526 16.27 7.05 2.58
C SER A 526 16.85 5.65 2.37
N ILE A 527 16.15 4.81 1.61
CA ILE A 527 16.70 3.51 1.19
C ILE A 527 17.93 3.84 0.34
N TRP A 528 19.10 3.74 0.95
CA TRP A 528 20.37 3.88 0.24
C TRP A 528 20.94 2.49 0.01
N PRO A 529 21.44 2.19 -1.20
CA PRO A 529 22.03 0.89 -1.50
C PRO A 529 23.11 0.48 -0.49
N ASP A 530 23.92 1.44 -0.04
CA ASP A 530 25.01 1.22 0.91
C ASP A 530 24.52 0.92 2.35
N LEU A 531 23.26 1.21 2.64
CA LEU A 531 22.63 0.91 3.93
C LEU A 531 21.85 -0.41 3.89
N CYS A 532 21.81 -1.14 2.78
CA CYS A 532 21.03 -2.37 2.67
C CYS A 532 21.84 -3.60 3.12
N LEU A 533 22.08 -3.75 4.42
CA LEU A 533 22.81 -4.90 4.99
C LEU A 533 21.94 -6.18 5.03
N ASP A 534 22.58 -7.35 5.07
CA ASP A 534 21.90 -8.64 5.20
C ASP A 534 21.72 -9.03 6.68
N LEU A 535 20.74 -8.39 7.34
CA LEU A 535 20.47 -8.51 8.78
C LEU A 535 19.45 -9.62 9.10
N PRO A 536 19.45 -10.18 10.32
CA PRO A 536 18.46 -11.17 10.75
C PRO A 536 17.01 -10.71 10.56
N ALA A 537 16.68 -9.45 10.85
CA ALA A 537 15.34 -8.92 10.65
C ALA A 537 14.94 -8.82 9.16
N ARG A 538 15.89 -8.51 8.26
CA ARG A 538 15.67 -8.56 6.80
C ARG A 538 15.37 -9.96 6.32
N ARG A 539 16.19 -10.93 6.75
CA ARG A 539 15.97 -12.35 6.43
C ARG A 539 14.63 -12.86 6.96
N ALA A 540 14.24 -12.44 8.15
CA ALA A 540 12.94 -12.76 8.73
C ALA A 540 11.79 -12.16 7.89
N MET A 541 11.85 -10.87 7.55
CA MET A 541 10.82 -10.18 6.77
C MET A 541 10.64 -10.74 5.36
N ARG A 542 11.75 -11.03 4.68
CA ARG A 542 11.79 -11.79 3.42
C ARG A 542 11.00 -13.11 3.50
N GLY A 543 11.03 -13.77 4.65
CA GLY A 543 10.35 -15.02 4.93
C GLY A 543 8.87 -14.82 5.25
N PHE A 544 8.55 -14.15 6.37
CA PHE A 544 7.19 -14.13 6.91
C PHE A 544 6.19 -13.29 6.09
N GLN A 545 6.64 -12.32 5.30
CA GLN A 545 5.77 -11.56 4.38
C GLN A 545 5.55 -12.29 3.05
N SER A 546 6.31 -13.36 2.79
CA SER A 546 6.11 -14.16 1.58
C SER A 546 4.74 -14.84 1.60
N PRO A 547 4.06 -14.96 0.46
CA PRO A 547 2.88 -15.81 0.32
C PRO A 547 3.12 -17.28 0.73
N LEU A 548 4.38 -17.72 0.79
CA LEU A 548 4.77 -19.06 1.21
C LEU A 548 4.63 -19.28 2.72
N HIS A 549 4.82 -18.24 3.54
CA HIS A 549 4.79 -18.36 5.00
C HIS A 549 3.44 -18.84 5.54
N PRO A 550 2.28 -18.29 5.13
CA PRO A 550 1.00 -18.85 5.54
C PRO A 550 0.79 -20.26 4.98
N ILE A 551 1.30 -20.58 3.78
CA ILE A 551 1.22 -21.91 3.17
C ILE A 551 1.94 -22.97 4.03
N SER A 552 3.14 -22.67 4.52
CA SER A 552 3.94 -23.61 5.31
C SER A 552 3.55 -23.69 6.79
N THR A 553 2.92 -22.65 7.33
CA THR A 553 2.55 -22.59 8.75
C THR A 553 1.10 -22.99 8.99
N THR A 554 0.31 -23.19 7.92
CA THR A 554 -1.07 -23.67 8.02
C THR A 554 -1.13 -25.19 7.84
N PRO A 555 -1.68 -25.93 8.81
CA PRO A 555 -1.91 -27.36 8.63
C PRO A 555 -3.00 -27.62 7.56
N GLY A 556 -2.73 -28.50 6.61
CA GLY A 556 -3.72 -28.94 5.60
C GLY A 556 -3.10 -29.37 4.27
N ALA A 557 -3.93 -29.93 3.38
CA ALA A 557 -3.51 -30.27 2.02
C ALA A 557 -3.52 -29.03 1.13
N LEU A 558 -2.44 -28.80 0.39
CA LEU A 558 -2.36 -27.75 -0.62
C LEU A 558 -2.94 -28.23 -1.94
N VAL A 559 -3.94 -27.51 -2.47
CA VAL A 559 -4.55 -27.79 -3.77
C VAL A 559 -4.09 -26.75 -4.77
N ILE A 560 -3.47 -27.21 -5.86
CA ILE A 560 -3.04 -26.34 -6.97
C ILE A 560 -4.06 -26.47 -8.10
N ALA A 561 -4.86 -25.43 -8.29
CA ALA A 561 -5.77 -25.32 -9.42
C ALA A 561 -5.07 -24.60 -10.58
N ALA A 562 -5.05 -25.23 -11.76
CA ALA A 562 -4.52 -24.62 -12.98
C ALA A 562 -5.51 -24.84 -14.13
N SER A 563 -5.69 -23.82 -14.98
CA SER A 563 -6.46 -24.00 -16.21
C SER A 563 -5.73 -24.92 -17.18
N ALA A 564 -6.44 -25.48 -18.17
CA ALA A 564 -5.85 -26.42 -19.13
C ALA A 564 -4.57 -25.87 -19.81
N ALA A 565 -4.57 -24.59 -20.17
CA ALA A 565 -3.42 -23.91 -20.77
C ALA A 565 -2.20 -23.79 -19.82
N HIS A 566 -2.43 -23.81 -18.50
CA HIS A 566 -1.38 -23.63 -17.49
C HIS A 566 -1.05 -24.90 -16.70
N LYS A 567 -1.68 -26.04 -17.03
CA LYS A 567 -1.47 -27.32 -16.36
C LYS A 567 0.01 -27.72 -16.23
N PRO A 568 0.87 -27.60 -17.26
CA PRO A 568 2.28 -27.98 -17.14
C PRO A 568 3.03 -27.17 -16.07
N ALA A 569 2.65 -25.91 -15.88
CA ALA A 569 3.30 -25.05 -14.91
C ALA A 569 2.73 -25.24 -13.49
N GLY A 570 1.43 -25.49 -13.37
CA GLY A 570 0.82 -25.95 -12.13
C GLY A 570 1.45 -27.23 -11.60
N GLU A 571 1.76 -28.19 -12.49
CA GLU A 571 2.47 -29.43 -12.13
C GLU A 571 3.90 -29.19 -11.65
N ARG A 572 4.65 -28.26 -12.28
CA ARG A 572 5.98 -27.87 -11.80
C ARG A 572 5.93 -27.24 -10.41
N LEU A 573 4.96 -26.37 -10.17
CA LEU A 573 4.75 -25.75 -8.87
C LEU A 573 4.37 -26.81 -7.82
N ARG A 574 3.51 -27.77 -8.17
CA ARG A 574 3.15 -28.91 -7.31
C ARG A 574 4.36 -29.70 -6.88
N ALA A 575 5.21 -30.07 -7.82
CA ALA A 575 6.43 -30.81 -7.52
C ALA A 575 7.38 -30.00 -6.64
N ALA A 576 7.50 -28.70 -6.87
CA ALA A 576 8.33 -27.81 -6.05
C ALA A 576 7.81 -27.68 -4.62
N LEU A 577 6.49 -27.55 -4.43
CA LEU A 577 5.87 -27.46 -3.10
C LEU A 577 5.92 -28.80 -2.36
N ALA A 578 5.60 -29.92 -3.02
CA ALA A 578 5.66 -31.25 -2.40
C ALA A 578 7.08 -31.68 -1.99
N ALA A 579 8.12 -31.16 -2.66
CA ALA A 579 9.50 -31.38 -2.25
C ALA A 579 9.88 -30.65 -0.94
N LEU A 580 9.02 -29.75 -0.46
CA LEU A 580 9.25 -28.98 0.77
C LEU A 580 8.56 -29.58 2.00
N GLY A 581 7.66 -30.55 1.80
CA GLY A 581 6.77 -31.10 2.81
C GLY A 581 5.32 -30.82 2.45
#